data_AF-A0A1D2VDF9-F1
#
_entry.id   AF-A0A1D2VDF9-F1
#
_cell.length_a   1.000
_cell.length_b   1.000
_cell.length_c   1.000
_cell.angle_alpha   90.00
_cell.angle_beta   90.00
_cell.angle_gamma   90.00
#
_symmetry.space_group_name_H-M   'P 1'
#
loop_
_entity.id
_entity.type
_entity.pdbx_description
1 polymer ?
#
loop_
_entity_poly.entity_id
_entity_poly.type
_entity_poly.pdbx_seq_one_letter_code
_entity_poly.pdbx_strand_id
1 'polypeptide(L)'
;MLNNKVNSSLPSSNTSGIKKKEKSSHNMIEKRYRTNINDKIRNLRDSVPSLRCLIDDNFDDSNLDLSNDLNIKLDGLQPAKKLNKATILSKATEYIKHLEFKNKNLVKENNHL
;
A
#
# COMPACT_ATOMS: atom_id res chain seq x y z
N MET A 1 -30.32 -48.01 50.83
CA MET A 1 -29.29 -46.96 50.70
C MET A 1 -29.68 -46.08 49.53
N LEU A 2 -30.19 -44.86 49.80
CA LEU A 2 -30.60 -43.88 48.80
C LEU A 2 -29.46 -42.87 48.63
N ASN A 3 -28.76 -42.89 47.50
CA ASN A 3 -27.69 -41.93 47.23
C ASN A 3 -28.24 -40.71 46.48
N ASN A 4 -28.26 -39.58 47.19
CA ASN A 4 -28.51 -38.23 46.68
C ASN A 4 -27.51 -37.83 45.59
N LYS A 5 -28.01 -37.57 44.37
CA LYS A 5 -27.29 -36.77 43.36
C LYS A 5 -27.53 -35.29 43.64
N VAL A 6 -26.51 -34.60 44.17
CA VAL A 6 -26.47 -33.14 44.21
C VAL A 6 -26.13 -32.65 42.80
N ASN A 7 -27.12 -32.09 42.09
CA ASN A 7 -26.89 -31.33 40.86
C ASN A 7 -26.46 -29.91 41.24
N SER A 8 -25.17 -29.61 41.13
CA SER A 8 -24.66 -28.24 41.15
C SER A 8 -24.79 -27.61 39.76
N SER A 9 -25.88 -26.88 39.55
CA SER A 9 -26.06 -26.03 38.37
C SER A 9 -25.18 -24.78 38.50
N LEU A 10 -24.12 -24.70 37.68
CA LEU A 10 -23.38 -23.45 37.48
C LEU A 10 -24.26 -22.42 36.73
N PRO A 11 -24.22 -21.13 37.09
CA PRO A 11 -24.96 -20.11 36.37
C PRO A 11 -24.29 -19.85 35.01
N SER A 12 -25.00 -20.12 33.92
CA SER A 12 -24.61 -19.70 32.57
C SER A 12 -24.67 -18.17 32.48
N SER A 13 -23.51 -17.54 32.59
CA SER A 13 -23.37 -16.11 32.33
C SER A 13 -23.54 -15.82 30.84
N ASN A 14 -24.49 -14.94 30.55
CA ASN A 14 -24.91 -14.55 29.21
C ASN A 14 -23.84 -13.66 28.54
N THR A 15 -22.76 -14.25 28.04
CA THR A 15 -21.57 -13.55 27.47
C THR A 15 -21.64 -13.30 25.95
N SER A 16 -22.73 -13.71 25.29
CA SER A 16 -22.86 -13.70 23.83
C SER A 16 -23.01 -12.28 23.23
N GLY A 17 -23.62 -11.34 23.95
CA GLY A 17 -23.81 -9.95 23.51
C GLY A 17 -22.56 -9.08 23.63
N ILE A 18 -21.72 -9.31 24.65
CA ILE A 18 -20.50 -8.55 24.91
C ILE A 18 -19.43 -8.90 23.86
N LYS A 19 -19.28 -10.19 23.54
CA LYS A 19 -18.35 -10.67 22.49
C LYS A 19 -18.66 -10.12 21.10
N LYS A 20 -19.93 -9.82 20.78
CA LYS A 20 -20.30 -9.20 19.49
C LYS A 20 -19.90 -7.73 19.42
N LYS A 21 -20.06 -6.97 20.51
CA LYS A 21 -19.65 -5.56 20.60
C LYS A 21 -18.12 -5.41 20.56
N GLU A 22 -17.37 -6.26 21.25
CA GLU A 22 -15.90 -6.29 21.19
C GLU A 22 -15.37 -6.67 19.80
N LYS A 23 -15.99 -7.63 19.12
CA LYS A 23 -15.64 -7.96 17.72
C LYS A 23 -15.95 -6.80 16.77
N SER A 24 -17.02 -6.05 17.01
CA SER A 24 -17.37 -4.88 16.21
C SER A 24 -16.36 -3.74 16.38
N SER A 25 -15.96 -3.43 17.62
CA SER A 25 -14.93 -2.43 17.87
C SER A 25 -13.57 -2.85 17.30
N HIS A 26 -13.16 -4.11 17.48
CA HIS A 26 -11.95 -4.66 16.89
C HIS A 26 -11.95 -4.56 15.36
N ASN A 27 -13.06 -4.94 14.71
CA ASN A 27 -13.18 -4.85 13.25
C ASN A 27 -13.10 -3.40 12.75
N MET A 28 -13.66 -2.45 13.50
CA MET A 28 -13.57 -1.03 13.16
C MET A 28 -12.13 -0.51 13.28
N ILE A 29 -11.40 -0.93 14.32
CA ILE A 29 -9.99 -0.57 14.52
C ILE A 29 -9.13 -1.15 13.38
N GLU A 30 -9.29 -2.43 13.07
CA GLU A 30 -8.55 -3.08 11.99
C GLU A 30 -8.86 -2.47 10.63
N LYS A 31 -10.14 -2.18 10.33
CA LYS A 31 -10.53 -1.47 9.11
C LYS A 31 -9.84 -0.11 9.01
N ARG A 32 -9.80 0.65 10.12
CA ARG A 32 -9.12 1.96 10.16
C ARG A 32 -7.61 1.82 9.90
N TYR A 33 -6.96 0.81 10.49
CA TYR A 33 -5.55 0.52 10.26
C TYR A 33 -5.27 0.18 8.78
N ARG A 34 -6.07 -0.73 8.19
CA ARG A 34 -5.96 -1.10 6.78
C ARG A 34 -6.20 0.09 5.84
N THR A 35 -7.19 0.93 6.14
CA THR A 35 -7.45 2.15 5.38
C THR A 35 -6.24 3.07 5.41
N ASN A 36 -5.70 3.39 6.60
CA ASN A 36 -4.51 4.24 6.74
C ASN A 36 -3.30 3.71 5.94
N ILE A 37 -3.02 2.40 5.99
CA ILE A 37 -1.94 1.81 5.19
C ILE A 37 -2.22 1.95 3.69
N ASN A 38 -3.43 1.65 3.25
CA ASN A 38 -3.77 1.76 1.83
C ASN A 38 -3.69 3.21 1.35
N ASP A 39 -4.03 4.19 2.19
CA ASP A 39 -3.91 5.61 1.87
C ASP A 39 -2.44 6.00 1.69
N LYS A 40 -1.54 5.54 2.58
CA LYS A 40 -0.09 5.72 2.42
C LYS A 40 0.44 5.07 1.14
N ILE A 41 -0.03 3.86 0.80
CA ILE A 41 0.35 3.17 -0.44
C ILE A 41 -0.12 3.95 -1.68
N ARG A 42 -1.33 4.56 -1.64
CA ARG A 42 -1.82 5.41 -2.73
C ARG A 42 -0.98 6.69 -2.87
N ASN A 43 -0.68 7.36 -1.77
CA ASN A 43 0.19 8.54 -1.79
C ASN A 43 1.57 8.22 -2.37
N LEU A 44 2.14 7.05 -2.01
CA LEU A 44 3.39 6.58 -2.58
C LEU A 44 3.28 6.34 -4.08
N ARG A 45 2.22 5.68 -4.52
CA ARG A 45 1.94 5.44 -5.95
C ARG A 45 1.90 6.75 -6.74
N ASP A 46 1.18 7.75 -6.21
CA ASP A 46 0.96 9.02 -6.91
C ASP A 46 2.23 9.88 -6.98
N SER A 47 3.18 9.65 -6.05
CA SER A 47 4.48 10.33 -6.00
C SER A 47 5.54 9.72 -6.93
N VAL A 48 5.28 8.54 -7.51
CA VAL A 48 6.25 7.81 -8.33
C VAL A 48 5.88 7.93 -9.82
N PRO A 49 6.69 8.62 -10.65
CA PRO A 49 6.34 8.93 -12.04
C PRO A 49 6.03 7.70 -12.89
N SER A 50 6.79 6.61 -12.74
CA SER A 50 6.62 5.37 -13.50
C SER A 50 5.34 4.60 -13.20
N LEU A 51 4.65 4.93 -12.10
CA LEU A 51 3.35 4.36 -11.71
C LEU A 51 2.17 5.24 -12.14
N ARG A 52 2.37 6.56 -12.27
CA ARG A 52 1.30 7.51 -12.63
C ARG A 52 0.78 7.29 -14.05
N CYS A 53 1.66 6.86 -14.96
CA CYS A 53 1.30 6.50 -16.33
C CYS A 53 0.19 5.45 -16.42
N LEU A 54 0.05 4.57 -15.43
CA LEU A 54 -0.99 3.53 -15.40
C LEU A 54 -2.35 4.01 -14.88
N ILE A 55 -2.43 5.24 -14.35
CA ILE A 55 -3.65 5.80 -13.76
C ILE A 55 -4.34 6.76 -14.72
N ASP A 56 -3.57 7.40 -15.61
CA ASP A 56 -4.12 8.28 -16.62
C ASP A 56 -4.82 7.42 -17.70
N ASP A 57 -6.16 7.47 -17.76
CA ASP A 57 -7.02 6.68 -18.67
C ASP A 57 -6.71 6.88 -20.18
N ASN A 58 -5.83 7.83 -20.52
CA ASN A 58 -5.34 8.06 -21.89
C ASN A 58 -4.11 7.21 -22.24
N PHE A 59 -3.65 6.33 -21.34
CA PHE A 59 -2.48 5.50 -21.56
C PHE A 59 -2.88 4.16 -22.19
N ASP A 60 -2.98 4.16 -23.51
CA ASP A 60 -3.28 2.99 -24.31
C ASP A 60 -2.12 1.97 -24.18
N ASP A 61 -2.40 0.78 -23.63
CA ASP A 61 -1.43 -0.33 -23.42
C ASP A 61 -0.73 -0.74 -24.73
N SER A 62 -1.35 -0.40 -25.87
CA SER A 62 -0.85 -0.61 -27.23
C SER A 62 0.32 0.31 -27.63
N ASN A 63 0.57 1.42 -26.91
CA ASN A 63 1.67 2.38 -27.17
C ASN A 63 2.67 2.48 -26.00
N LEU A 64 2.81 1.42 -25.21
CA LEU A 64 3.87 1.30 -24.18
C LEU A 64 5.28 1.25 -24.80
N ASP A 65 5.38 1.17 -26.14
CA ASP A 65 6.63 1.30 -26.85
C ASP A 65 7.02 2.78 -26.96
N LEU A 66 7.60 3.29 -25.87
CA LEU A 66 8.73 4.20 -25.91
C LEU A 66 8.55 5.47 -26.78
N SER A 67 7.39 6.13 -26.72
CA SER A 67 7.34 7.51 -27.23
C SER A 67 8.44 8.33 -26.54
N ASN A 68 9.25 9.05 -27.32
CA ASN A 68 10.37 9.83 -26.79
C ASN A 68 9.93 10.75 -25.63
N ASP A 69 8.70 11.28 -25.71
CA ASP A 69 8.07 12.09 -24.67
C ASP A 69 7.93 11.36 -23.33
N LEU A 70 7.62 10.07 -23.33
CA LEU A 70 7.52 9.27 -22.11
C LEU A 70 8.88 8.98 -21.51
N ASN A 71 9.88 8.70 -22.34
CA ASN A 71 11.26 8.48 -21.90
C ASN A 71 11.84 9.74 -21.25
N ILE A 72 11.60 10.92 -21.86
CA ILE A 72 11.97 12.23 -21.31
C ILE A 72 11.23 12.49 -19.99
N LYS A 73 9.92 12.25 -19.93
CA LYS A 73 9.10 12.50 -18.74
C LYS A 73 9.46 11.59 -17.56
N LEU A 74 9.99 10.40 -17.83
CA LEU A 74 10.43 9.44 -16.83
C LEU A 74 11.93 9.47 -16.57
N ASP A 75 12.67 10.36 -17.22
CA ASP A 75 14.13 10.49 -17.08
C ASP A 75 14.86 9.13 -17.25
N GLY A 76 14.41 8.36 -18.24
CA GLY A 76 14.92 7.02 -18.54
C GLY A 76 14.40 5.88 -17.65
N LEU A 77 13.51 6.15 -16.68
CA LEU A 77 12.88 5.09 -15.88
C LEU A 77 11.86 4.30 -16.69
N GLN A 78 11.83 2.98 -16.46
CA GLN A 78 10.86 2.11 -17.13
C GLN A 78 9.46 2.28 -16.51
N PRO A 79 8.42 2.53 -17.32
CA PRO A 79 7.03 2.50 -16.85
C PRO A 79 6.70 1.16 -16.18
N ALA A 80 5.81 1.19 -15.20
CA ALA A 80 5.24 -0.04 -14.65
C ALA A 80 4.25 -0.67 -15.64
N LYS A 81 4.16 -2.00 -15.65
CA LYS A 81 3.22 -2.75 -16.50
C LYS A 81 1.88 -3.07 -15.83
N LYS A 82 1.86 -3.13 -14.49
CA LYS A 82 0.67 -3.47 -13.69
C LYS A 82 0.70 -2.77 -12.35
N LEU A 83 -0.46 -2.33 -11.87
CA LEU A 83 -0.60 -1.62 -10.61
C LEU A 83 -1.02 -2.57 -9.49
N ASN A 84 -0.09 -2.90 -8.60
CA ASN A 84 -0.33 -3.68 -7.38
C ASN A 84 0.63 -3.24 -6.26
N LYS A 85 0.39 -3.69 -5.02
CA LYS A 85 1.19 -3.28 -3.85
C LYS A 85 2.69 -3.60 -4.01
N ALA A 86 3.04 -4.76 -4.55
CA ALA A 86 4.43 -5.14 -4.74
C ALA A 86 5.11 -4.24 -5.79
N THR A 87 4.45 -4.01 -6.94
CA THR A 87 4.97 -3.13 -7.98
C THR A 87 5.12 -1.69 -7.49
N ILE A 88 4.18 -1.19 -6.66
CA ILE A 88 4.29 0.15 -6.06
C ILE A 88 5.56 0.25 -5.21
N LEU A 89 5.82 -0.73 -4.35
CA LEU A 89 7.00 -0.75 -3.49
C LEU A 89 8.30 -0.87 -4.29
N SER A 90 8.34 -1.74 -5.30
CA SER A 90 9.53 -1.92 -6.15
C SER A 90 9.86 -0.66 -6.95
N LYS A 91 8.85 -0.04 -7.58
CA LYS A 91 9.05 1.18 -8.39
C LYS A 91 9.36 2.41 -7.54
N ALA A 92 8.82 2.51 -6.33
CA ALA A 92 9.24 3.53 -5.38
C ALA A 92 10.72 3.39 -5.01
N THR A 93 11.19 2.17 -4.75
CA THR A 93 12.60 1.91 -4.43
C THR A 93 13.52 2.27 -5.61
N GLU A 94 13.12 1.91 -6.83
CA GLU A 94 13.81 2.29 -8.06
C GLU A 94 13.93 3.82 -8.19
N TYR A 95 12.83 4.53 -7.93
CA TYR A 95 12.78 5.98 -8.04
C TYR A 95 13.67 6.69 -7.01
N ILE A 96 13.73 6.21 -5.77
CA ILE A 96 14.64 6.75 -4.75
C ILE A 96 16.10 6.65 -5.23
N LYS A 97 16.52 5.48 -5.71
CA LYS A 97 17.90 5.28 -6.23
C LYS A 97 18.20 6.20 -7.41
N HIS A 98 17.23 6.40 -8.30
CA HIS A 98 17.36 7.32 -9.42
C HIS A 98 17.56 8.77 -8.95
N LEU A 99 16.74 9.25 -8.00
CA LEU A 99 16.89 10.59 -7.43
C LEU A 99 18.22 10.77 -6.70
N GLU A 100 18.67 9.76 -5.94
CA GLU A 100 19.99 9.79 -5.27
C GLU A 100 21.13 9.93 -6.29
N PHE A 101 21.09 9.16 -7.38
CA PHE A 101 22.07 9.25 -8.46
C PHE A 101 22.05 10.63 -9.14
N LYS A 102 20.85 11.13 -9.47
CA LYS A 102 20.67 12.44 -10.10
C LYS A 102 21.18 13.57 -9.21
N ASN A 103 20.82 13.56 -7.92
CA ASN A 103 21.31 14.53 -6.95
C ASN A 103 22.84 14.48 -6.81
N LYS A 104 23.44 13.29 -6.79
CA LYS A 104 24.91 13.14 -6.76
C LYS A 104 25.58 13.80 -7.96
N ASN A 105 24.99 13.67 -9.15
CA ASN A 105 25.55 14.30 -10.36
C ASN A 105 25.36 15.81 -10.36
N LEU A 106 24.18 16.31 -9.95
CA LEU A 106 23.91 17.74 -9.81
C LEU A 106 24.85 18.42 -8.81
N VAL A 107 25.14 17.77 -7.68
CA VAL A 107 26.12 18.30 -6.71
C VAL A 107 27.52 18.38 -7.32
N LYS A 108 27.93 17.38 -8.11
CA LYS A 108 29.23 17.45 -8.81
C LYS A 108 29.25 18.61 -9.79
N GLU A 109 28.23 18.77 -10.62
CA GLU A 109 28.14 19.85 -11.60
C GLU A 109 28.19 21.23 -10.93
N ASN A 110 27.39 21.45 -9.88
CA ASN A 110 27.41 22.70 -9.12
C ASN A 110 28.76 23.00 -8.46
N ASN A 111 29.54 21.99 -8.08
CA ASN A 111 30.87 22.18 -7.51
C ASN A 111 31.95 22.49 -8.57
N HIS A 112 31.64 22.32 -9.87
CA HIS A 112 32.54 22.64 -10.98
C HIS A 112 32.18 23.98 -11.66
N LEU A 113 31.15 24.67 -11.15
CA LEU A 113 30.76 26.04 -11.50
C LEU A 113 31.36 27.02 -10.49
#